data_AF-A0A821CXG0-F1
#
_entry.id   AF-A0A821CXG0-F1
#
_cell.length_a   1.000
_cell.length_b   1.000
_cell.length_c   1.000
_cell.angle_alpha   90.00
_cell.angle_beta   90.00
_cell.angle_gamma   90.00
#
_symmetry.space_group_name_H-M   'P 1'
#
loop_
_entity.id
_entity.type
_entity.pdbx_description
1 polymer ?
#
loop_
_entity_poly.entity_id
_entity_poly.type
_entity_poly.pdbx_seq_one_letter_code
_entity_poly.pdbx_strand_id
1 'polypeptide(L)'
;MDENIHQVNTTKNNNRLKSPVWNYFKRVLINGVYRAQCLEKGCSKTFSLINWSTSSLFKHLRDVHKIENLKKNTNGRVIVGRVVPKLSKTTKKKLDHLAIEAVIKDGRSFNAFNKSGFRDVATTGCG
;
A
#
# COMPACT_ATOMS: atom_id res chain seq x y z
N MET A 1 39.64 4.08 -14.25
CA MET A 1 38.36 4.83 -14.21
C MET A 1 37.40 3.97 -13.42
N ASP A 2 37.54 4.03 -12.11
CA ASP A 2 37.11 2.98 -11.20
C ASP A 2 35.77 3.39 -10.59
N GLU A 3 34.71 2.68 -10.98
CA GLU A 3 33.34 2.94 -10.54
C GLU A 3 33.17 2.56 -9.06
N ASN A 4 33.14 3.59 -8.21
CA ASN A 4 32.99 3.45 -6.77
C ASN A 4 31.52 3.20 -6.38
N ILE A 5 31.09 1.94 -6.46
CA ILE A 5 29.74 1.51 -6.06
C ILE A 5 29.67 1.46 -4.52
N HIS A 6 29.14 2.52 -3.91
CA HIS A 6 28.80 2.53 -2.49
C HIS A 6 27.61 1.61 -2.21
N GLN A 7 27.88 0.46 -1.60
CA GLN A 7 26.87 -0.49 -1.15
C GLN A 7 26.32 -0.04 0.21
N VAL A 8 25.07 0.42 0.25
CA VAL A 8 24.39 0.81 1.49
C VAL A 8 23.58 -0.37 2.03
N ASN A 9 24.20 -1.18 2.88
CA ASN A 9 23.53 -2.26 3.60
C ASN A 9 22.71 -1.69 4.77
N THR A 10 21.41 -1.45 4.55
CA THR A 10 20.53 -1.00 5.65
C THR A 10 19.89 -2.19 6.36
N THR A 11 20.60 -2.77 7.31
CA THR A 11 20.01 -3.59 8.39
C THR A 11 19.46 -2.64 9.47
N LYS A 12 18.14 -2.53 9.57
CA LYS A 12 17.42 -2.26 10.84
C LYS A 12 15.90 -2.36 10.65
N ASN A 13 15.33 -3.25 11.46
CA ASN A 13 13.90 -3.50 11.65
C ASN A 13 13.14 -2.21 11.90
N ASN A 14 12.21 -1.88 11.00
CA ASN A 14 11.10 -0.98 11.26
C ASN A 14 9.89 -1.55 10.54
N ASN A 15 8.94 -2.05 11.31
CA ASN A 15 7.85 -2.95 10.93
C ASN A 15 6.73 -2.25 10.12
N ARG A 16 7.09 -1.30 9.24
CA ARG A 16 6.18 -0.75 8.22
C ARG A 16 6.36 -1.55 6.94
N LEU A 17 5.54 -2.58 6.76
CA LEU A 17 5.09 -3.17 5.48
C LEU A 17 6.00 -2.85 4.27
N LYS A 18 7.29 -3.21 4.33
CA LYS A 18 8.16 -3.07 3.17
C LYS A 18 7.68 -4.08 2.14
N SER A 19 7.40 -3.61 0.92
CA SER A 19 6.93 -4.47 -0.16
C SER A 19 7.85 -5.68 -0.31
N PRO A 20 7.32 -6.92 -0.40
CA PRO A 20 8.15 -8.14 -0.50
C PRO A 20 9.07 -8.15 -1.73
N VAL A 21 8.77 -7.31 -2.72
CA VAL A 21 9.63 -7.05 -3.88
C VAL A 21 11.06 -6.69 -3.49
N TRP A 22 11.26 -5.95 -2.39
CA TRP A 22 12.60 -5.51 -2.00
C TRP A 22 13.53 -6.64 -1.55
N ASN A 23 13.03 -7.88 -1.39
CA ASN A 23 13.87 -9.05 -1.16
C ASN A 23 14.68 -9.46 -2.40
N TYR A 24 14.25 -9.06 -3.59
CA TYR A 24 14.85 -9.43 -4.88
C TYR A 24 15.61 -8.28 -5.54
N PHE A 25 15.60 -7.10 -4.92
CA PHE A 25 16.23 -5.91 -5.47
C PHE A 25 17.07 -5.21 -4.42
N LYS A 26 18.27 -4.78 -4.82
CA LYS A 26 19.08 -3.84 -4.04
C LYS A 26 18.90 -2.41 -4.55
N ARG A 27 18.98 -1.44 -3.64
CA ARG A 27 19.03 -0.02 -4.02
C ARG A 27 20.47 0.35 -4.30
N VAL A 28 20.68 0.99 -5.43
CA VAL A 28 21.99 1.49 -5.86
C VAL A 28 21.84 2.97 -6.22
N LEU A 29 22.83 3.76 -5.84
CA LEU A 29 22.93 5.16 -6.23
C LEU A 29 23.84 5.23 -7.45
N ILE A 30 23.29 5.61 -8.61
CA ILE A 30 24.04 5.74 -9.85
C ILE A 30 23.83 7.18 -10.35
N ASN A 31 24.91 7.94 -10.49
CA ASN A 31 24.90 9.34 -10.91
C ASN A 31 23.94 10.22 -10.07
N GLY A 32 23.94 10.02 -8.74
CA GLY A 32 23.08 10.77 -7.81
C GLY A 32 21.59 10.37 -7.83
N VAL A 33 21.20 9.37 -8.63
CA VAL A 33 19.82 8.90 -8.74
C VAL A 33 19.66 7.51 -8.14
N TYR A 34 18.66 7.34 -7.27
CA TYR A 34 18.32 6.03 -6.71
C TYR A 34 17.72 5.12 -7.77
N ARG A 35 18.31 3.94 -7.91
CA ARG A 35 17.84 2.87 -8.79
C ARG A 35 17.73 1.56 -8.03
N ALA A 36 16.91 0.65 -8.55
CA ALA A 36 16.77 -0.72 -8.04
C ALA A 36 17.42 -1.70 -9.02
N GLN A 37 18.42 -2.44 -8.55
CA GLN A 37 19.09 -3.48 -9.33
C GLN A 37 18.58 -4.86 -8.90
N CYS A 38 18.22 -5.71 -9.86
CA CYS A 38 17.80 -7.08 -9.59
C CYS A 38 18.97 -7.90 -9.01
N LEU A 39 18.66 -8.77 -8.05
CA LEU A 39 19.62 -9.67 -7.40
C LEU A 39 19.53 -11.12 -7.91
N GLU A 40 18.58 -11.42 -8.78
CA GLU A 40 18.39 -12.77 -9.30
C GLU A 40 19.55 -13.18 -10.22
N LYS A 41 19.94 -14.46 -10.13
CA LYS A 41 21.09 -15.00 -10.90
C LYS A 41 20.87 -14.80 -12.40
N GLY A 42 21.84 -14.18 -13.06
CA GLY A 42 21.80 -13.91 -14.50
C GLY A 42 20.98 -12.67 -14.89
N CYS A 43 20.46 -11.90 -13.92
CA CYS A 43 19.75 -10.66 -14.20
C CYS A 43 20.47 -9.44 -13.61
N SER A 44 21.06 -8.62 -14.47
CA SER A 44 21.72 -7.36 -14.09
C SER A 44 20.87 -6.12 -14.40
N LYS A 45 19.55 -6.30 -14.55
CA LYS A 45 18.65 -5.22 -14.98
C LYS A 45 18.45 -4.20 -13.85
N THR A 46 18.50 -2.93 -14.22
CA THR A 46 18.40 -1.79 -13.30
C THR A 46 17.18 -0.94 -13.64
N PHE A 47 16.41 -0.55 -12.62
CA PHE A 47 15.17 0.21 -12.75
C PHE A 47 15.27 1.56 -12.05
N SER A 48 14.84 2.62 -12.72
CA SER A 48 14.63 3.94 -12.12
C SER A 48 13.40 3.92 -11.22
N LEU A 49 13.54 4.48 -10.02
CA LEU A 49 12.46 4.56 -9.04
C LEU A 49 11.81 5.94 -9.10
N ILE A 50 10.64 6.04 -9.75
CA ILE A 50 9.81 7.24 -9.69
C ILE A 50 8.85 7.09 -8.51
N ASN A 51 8.88 8.04 -7.58
CA ASN A 51 8.02 8.06 -6.38
C ASN A 51 8.04 6.76 -5.56
N TRP A 52 9.18 6.06 -5.51
CA TRP A 52 9.32 4.77 -4.81
C TRP A 52 8.32 3.70 -5.28
N SER A 53 7.79 3.83 -6.50
CA SER A 53 6.87 2.86 -7.07
C SER A 53 7.56 1.52 -7.29
N THR A 54 6.89 0.45 -6.90
CA THR A 54 7.37 -0.93 -7.06
C THR A 54 6.71 -1.67 -8.22
N SER A 55 5.80 -1.02 -8.97
CA SER A 55 5.02 -1.67 -10.03
C SER A 55 5.87 -2.22 -11.18
N SER A 56 6.92 -1.48 -11.59
CA SER A 56 7.87 -1.93 -12.61
C SER A 56 8.71 -3.11 -12.13
N LEU A 57 9.15 -3.08 -10.87
CA LEU A 57 9.91 -4.14 -10.22
C LEU A 57 9.06 -5.43 -10.13
N PHE A 58 7.78 -5.28 -9.77
CA PHE A 58 6.81 -6.38 -9.76
C PHE A 58 6.66 -7.04 -11.14
N LYS A 59 6.47 -6.22 -12.18
CA LYS A 59 6.35 -6.70 -13.56
C LYS A 59 7.60 -7.45 -13.99
N HIS A 60 8.78 -6.93 -13.65
CA HIS A 60 10.05 -7.58 -13.96
C HIS A 60 10.17 -8.99 -13.33
N LEU A 61 9.88 -9.11 -12.03
CA LEU A 61 9.93 -10.40 -11.34
C LEU A 61 8.91 -11.39 -11.90
N ARG A 62 7.73 -10.93 -12.30
CA ARG A 62 6.72 -11.79 -12.92
C ARG A 62 7.13 -12.24 -14.32
N ASP A 63 7.55 -11.32 -15.18
CA ASP A 63 7.73 -11.63 -16.60
C ASP A 63 9.04 -12.38 -16.85
N VAL A 64 10.11 -11.97 -16.16
CA VAL A 64 11.48 -12.49 -16.35
C VAL A 64 11.78 -13.64 -15.40
N HIS A 65 11.40 -13.52 -14.13
CA HIS A 65 11.72 -14.51 -13.10
C HIS A 65 10.57 -15.45 -12.77
N LYS A 66 9.37 -15.25 -13.37
CA LYS A 66 8.16 -16.04 -13.11
C LYS A 66 7.78 -16.09 -11.62
N ILE A 67 8.09 -15.02 -10.87
CA ILE A 67 7.75 -14.90 -9.44
C ILE A 67 6.39 -14.21 -9.32
N GLU A 68 5.34 -15.00 -9.09
CA GLU A 68 3.95 -14.51 -9.14
C GLU A 68 3.31 -14.23 -7.76
N ASN A 69 3.96 -14.66 -6.67
CA ASN A 69 3.39 -14.67 -5.32
C ASN A 69 3.79 -13.49 -4.40
N LEU A 70 4.19 -12.36 -4.98
CA LEU A 70 4.59 -11.18 -4.20
C LEU A 70 3.38 -10.31 -3.80
N LYS A 71 2.25 -10.91 -3.41
CA LYS A 71 1.05 -10.13 -3.11
C LYS A 71 1.34 -9.15 -1.97
N LYS A 72 1.07 -7.86 -2.21
CA LYS A 72 0.93 -6.89 -1.12
C LYS A 72 -0.15 -7.47 -0.20
N ASN A 73 0.16 -7.62 1.07
CA ASN A 73 -0.84 -8.01 2.06
C ASN A 73 -1.96 -6.95 1.98
N THR A 74 -3.05 -7.30 1.31
CA THR A 74 -4.24 -6.46 1.14
C THR A 74 -5.31 -6.84 2.16
N ASN A 75 -4.93 -7.60 3.19
CA ASN A 75 -5.78 -7.93 4.32
C ASN A 75 -6.05 -6.65 5.13
N GLY A 76 -6.96 -5.83 4.62
CA GLY A 76 -7.40 -4.57 5.21
C GLY A 76 -6.34 -3.48 5.16
N ARG A 77 -6.77 -2.22 5.08
CA ARG A 77 -5.97 -1.15 5.67
C ARG A 77 -5.93 -1.45 7.16
N VAL A 78 -4.81 -1.93 7.68
CA VAL A 78 -4.55 -1.85 9.13
C VAL A 78 -4.35 -0.38 9.44
N ILE A 79 -5.46 0.31 9.72
CA ILE A 79 -5.43 1.63 10.34
C ILE A 79 -5.23 1.33 11.82
N VAL A 80 -3.98 1.43 12.26
CA VAL A 80 -3.49 1.36 13.65
C VAL A 80 -4.47 0.67 14.62
N GLY A 81 -4.31 -0.65 14.80
CA GLY A 81 -4.98 -1.39 15.89
C GLY A 81 -6.43 -1.83 15.65
N ARG A 82 -7.12 -1.43 14.58
CA ARG A 82 -8.44 -1.99 14.22
C ARG A 82 -8.41 -2.73 12.88
N VAL A 83 -8.74 -4.02 12.93
CA VAL A 83 -9.10 -4.78 11.72
C VAL A 83 -10.49 -4.30 11.31
N VAL A 84 -10.56 -3.44 10.29
CA VAL A 84 -11.85 -3.04 9.72
C VAL A 84 -12.26 -4.12 8.71
N PRO A 85 -13.33 -4.91 8.97
CA PRO A 85 -13.78 -5.90 8.02
C PRO A 85 -14.21 -5.23 6.72
N LYS A 86 -13.84 -5.82 5.59
CA LYS A 86 -14.22 -5.31 4.28
C LYS A 86 -15.72 -5.53 4.10
N LEU A 87 -16.48 -4.43 4.06
CA LEU A 87 -17.93 -4.47 3.88
C LEU A 87 -18.29 -5.10 2.52
N SER A 88 -19.32 -5.95 2.50
CA SER A 88 -19.86 -6.52 1.26
C SER A 88 -20.33 -5.43 0.31
N LYS A 89 -20.25 -5.67 -1.01
CA LYS A 89 -20.72 -4.74 -2.05
C LYS A 89 -22.20 -4.37 -1.86
N THR A 90 -23.03 -5.33 -1.47
CA THR A 90 -24.48 -5.12 -1.26
C THR A 90 -24.74 -4.20 -0.08
N THR A 91 -24.10 -4.46 1.05
CA THR A 91 -24.22 -3.64 2.26
C THR A 91 -23.68 -2.23 2.03
N LYS A 92 -22.56 -2.09 1.30
CA LYS A 92 -22.02 -0.78 0.91
C LYS A 92 -23.03 0.02 0.09
N LYS A 93 -23.64 -0.59 -0.93
CA LYS A 93 -24.64 0.07 -1.79
C LYS A 93 -25.87 0.53 -1.00
N LYS A 94 -26.33 -0.30 -0.04
CA LYS A 94 -27.43 0.06 0.86
C LYS A 94 -27.05 1.25 1.75
N LEU A 95 -25.84 1.27 2.29
CA LEU A 95 -25.34 2.37 3.12
C LEU A 95 -25.23 3.68 2.33
N ASP A 96 -24.75 3.61 1.08
CA ASP A 96 -24.68 4.77 0.18
C ASP A 96 -26.08 5.34 -0.10
N HIS A 97 -27.07 4.48 -0.37
CA HIS A 97 -28.46 4.91 -0.58
C HIS A 97 -29.03 5.65 0.64
N LEU A 98 -28.84 5.09 1.84
CA LEU A 98 -29.30 5.70 3.09
C LEU A 98 -28.63 7.05 3.35
N ALA A 99 -27.34 7.18 3.04
CA ALA A 99 -26.62 8.44 3.17
C ALA A 99 -27.19 9.51 2.22
N ILE A 100 -27.48 9.15 0.97
CA ILE A 100 -28.11 10.05 0.00
C ILE A 100 -29.50 10.48 0.48
N GLU A 101 -30.32 9.53 0.95
CA GLU A 101 -31.65 9.84 1.47
C GLU A 101 -31.60 10.80 2.66
N ALA A 102 -30.65 10.63 3.59
CA ALA A 102 -30.48 11.51 4.73
C ALA A 102 -30.04 12.92 4.33
N VAL A 103 -29.21 13.06 3.28
CA VAL A 103 -28.86 14.38 2.72
C VAL A 103 -30.10 15.08 2.17
N ILE A 104 -30.93 14.36 1.42
CA ILE A 104 -32.10 14.92 0.74
C ILE A 104 -33.22 15.25 1.76
N LYS A 105 -33.52 14.33 2.68
CA LYS A 105 -34.65 14.46 3.62
C LYS A 105 -34.35 15.38 4.79
N ASP A 106 -33.16 15.28 5.38
CA ASP A 106 -32.80 16.05 6.58
C ASP A 106 -32.04 17.35 6.26
N GLY A 107 -31.78 17.64 4.98
CA GLY A 107 -30.95 18.78 4.56
C GLY A 107 -29.51 18.72 5.08
N ARG A 108 -29.01 17.52 5.43
CA ARG A 108 -27.66 17.35 5.98
C ARG A 108 -26.61 17.49 4.87
N SER A 109 -25.47 18.10 5.18
CA SER A 109 -24.34 18.13 4.25
C SER A 109 -23.64 16.76 4.19
N PHE A 110 -23.08 16.41 3.04
CA PHE A 110 -22.24 15.21 2.91
C PHE A 110 -21.03 15.21 3.87
N ASN A 111 -20.59 16.39 4.33
CA ASN A 111 -19.52 16.50 5.30
C ASN A 111 -19.94 16.05 6.72
N ALA A 112 -21.25 15.99 7.02
CA ALA A 112 -21.75 15.51 8.30
C ALA A 112 -21.36 14.04 8.57
N PHE A 113 -21.21 13.22 7.53
CA PHE A 113 -20.84 11.80 7.62
C PHE A 113 -19.34 11.57 7.84
N ASN A 114 -18.50 12.61 7.66
CA ASN A 114 -17.06 12.55 7.94
C ASN A 114 -16.69 12.97 9.36
N LYS A 115 -17.65 13.48 10.15
CA LYS A 115 -17.39 13.90 11.54
C LYS A 115 -17.17 12.69 12.44
N SER A 116 -16.13 12.75 13.28
CA SER A 116 -15.76 11.70 14.23
C SER A 116 -16.91 11.26 15.13
N GLY A 117 -17.79 12.19 15.55
CA GLY A 117 -18.90 11.89 16.47
C GLY A 117 -19.95 10.88 15.97
N PHE A 118 -20.10 10.66 14.67
CA PHE A 118 -20.98 9.60 14.14
C PHE A 118 -20.34 8.21 14.20
N ARG A 119 -19.01 8.14 14.30
CA ARG A 119 -18.27 6.86 14.29
C ARG A 119 -18.29 6.17 15.66
N ASP A 120 -18.52 6.90 16.74
CA ASP A 120 -18.44 6.39 18.11
C ASP A 120 -19.80 5.97 18.70
N VAL A 121 -20.91 6.47 18.16
CA VAL A 121 -22.28 6.24 18.67
C VAL A 121 -22.80 4.82 18.39
N ALA A 122 -22.21 4.07 17.45
CA ALA A 122 -22.65 2.71 17.12
C ALA A 122 -22.21 1.63 18.14
N THR A 123 -21.45 2.00 19.18
CA THR A 123 -20.84 1.03 20.14
C THR A 123 -21.36 1.12 21.57
N THR A 124 -22.14 2.13 21.92
CA THR A 124 -22.76 2.25 23.25
C THR A 124 -24.20 1.77 23.18
N GLY A 125 -24.40 0.47 23.40
CA GLY A 125 -25.71 -0.05 23.79
C GLY A 125 -26.12 0.56 25.13
N CYS A 126 -27.36 1.01 25.20
CA CYS A 126 -28.02 1.43 26.44
C CYS A 126 -27.99 0.28 27.46
N GLY A 127 -27.48 0.57 28.65
CA GLY A 127 -27.94 -0.06 29.89
C GLY A 127 -29.03 0.79 30.51
#